data_AF-A0A9Q3BTY6-F1
#
_entry.id   AF-A0A9Q3BTY6-F1
#
_cell.length_a   1.000
_cell.length_b   1.000
_cell.length_c   1.000
_cell.angle_alpha   90.00
_cell.angle_beta   90.00
_cell.angle_gamma   90.00
#
_symmetry.space_group_name_H-M   'P 1'
#
loop_
_entity.id
_entity.type
_entity.pdbx_description
1 polymer ?
#
loop_
_entity_poly.entity_id
_entity_poly.type
_entity_poly.pdbx_seq_one_letter_code
_entity_poly.pdbx_strand_id
1 'polypeptide(L)' 'MLRKKRPAFAIGEDPLGKMRGHDIELYLDVERPYPPMLRRPPYSESLETGKKTEKNINELLVSACDSKPEHKHDRQIP' A
#
# COMPACT_ATOMS: atom_id res chain seq x y z
N MET A 1 -9.94 -27.57 -13.77
CA MET A 1 -8.88 -26.55 -14.00
C MET A 1 -8.60 -25.68 -12.77
N LEU A 2 -9.60 -25.17 -12.03
CA LEU A 2 -9.40 -24.27 -10.87
C LEU A 2 -8.44 -24.80 -9.77
N ARG A 3 -8.62 -26.05 -9.31
CA ARG A 3 -7.80 -26.61 -8.21
C ARG A 3 -6.30 -26.69 -8.51
N LYS A 4 -5.92 -26.85 -9.79
CA LYS A 4 -4.52 -26.97 -10.21
C LYS A 4 -3.77 -25.63 -10.21
N LYS A 5 -4.50 -24.51 -10.28
CA LYS A 5 -3.95 -23.14 -10.27
C LYS A 5 -4.28 -22.38 -8.98
N ARG A 6 -4.59 -23.10 -7.89
CA ARG A 6 -4.94 -22.52 -6.58
C ARG A 6 -4.00 -21.39 -6.10
N PRO A 7 -2.66 -21.46 -6.24
CA PRO A 7 -1.78 -20.38 -5.77
C PRO A 7 -1.80 -19.12 -6.65
N ALA A 8 -2.49 -19.13 -7.79
CA ALA A 8 -2.66 -17.98 -8.66
C ALA A 8 -3.93 -17.15 -8.33
N PHE A 9 -4.72 -17.60 -7.35
CA PHE A 9 -5.95 -16.92 -6.92
C PHE A 9 -5.78 -16.39 -5.50
N ALA A 10 -6.41 -15.26 -5.22
CA ALA A 10 -6.61 -14.79 -3.85
C ALA A 10 -7.45 -15.83 -3.09
N ILE A 11 -6.91 -16.35 -2.00
CA ILE A 11 -7.59 -17.27 -1.09
C ILE A 11 -7.57 -16.66 0.30
N GLY A 12 -8.48 -17.07 1.21
CA GLY A 12 -8.55 -16.45 2.55
C GLY A 12 -7.23 -16.49 3.34
N GLU A 13 -6.39 -17.49 3.06
CA GLU A 13 -5.05 -17.65 3.65
C GLU A 13 -3.96 -16.80 2.97
N ASP A 14 -4.16 -16.44 1.70
CA ASP A 14 -3.25 -15.63 0.87
C ASP A 14 -4.10 -14.62 0.06
N PRO A 15 -4.59 -13.56 0.71
CA PRO A 15 -5.59 -12.66 0.13
C PRO A 15 -5.04 -11.78 -0.99
N LEU A 16 -3.72 -11.56 -1.02
CA LEU A 16 -3.03 -10.79 -2.06
C LEU A 16 -2.49 -11.70 -3.19
N GLY A 17 -2.39 -13.01 -2.93
CA GLY A 17 -1.74 -13.94 -3.83
C GLY A 17 -0.23 -13.72 -3.92
N LYS A 18 0.44 -14.49 -4.76
CA LYS A 18 1.90 -14.40 -4.98
C LYS A 18 2.32 -13.26 -5.92
N MET A 19 1.89 -12.03 -5.66
CA MET A 19 2.44 -10.86 -6.38
C MET A 19 3.88 -10.61 -5.90
N ARG A 20 4.84 -10.65 -6.83
CA ARG A 20 6.27 -10.40 -6.56
C ARG A 20 6.85 -9.51 -7.67
N GLY A 21 7.73 -8.58 -7.30
CA GLY A 21 8.50 -7.77 -8.25
C GLY A 21 7.70 -6.70 -9.00
N HIS A 22 6.65 -6.15 -8.38
CA HIS A 22 5.92 -5.01 -8.91
C HIS A 22 6.25 -3.74 -8.11
N ASP A 23 7.54 -3.52 -7.90
CA ASP A 23 8.03 -2.30 -7.27
C ASP A 23 7.93 -1.16 -8.28
N ILE A 24 7.38 -0.03 -7.84
CA ILE A 24 7.17 1.15 -8.67
C ILE A 24 8.00 2.28 -8.08
N GLU A 25 8.84 2.89 -8.92
CA GLU A 25 9.48 4.15 -8.59
C GLU A 25 8.55 5.31 -8.97
N LEU A 26 8.16 6.09 -7.97
CA LEU A 26 7.32 7.27 -8.16
C LEU A 26 8.16 8.53 -7.98
N TYR A 27 8.21 9.36 -9.03
CA TYR A 27 8.88 10.66 -9.01
C TYR A 27 7.84 11.78 -9.05
N LEU A 28 8.07 12.83 -8.25
CA LEU A 28 7.26 14.04 -8.29
C LEU A 28 7.95 15.06 -9.20
N ASP A 29 7.21 15.58 -10.18
CA ASP A 29 7.70 16.65 -11.08
C ASP A 29 7.77 18.03 -10.41
N VAL A 30 7.42 18.10 -9.12
CA VAL A 30 7.35 19.33 -8.35
C VAL A 30 8.20 19.24 -7.10
N GLU A 31 9.00 20.27 -6.88
CA GLU A 31 9.77 20.43 -5.65
C GLU A 31 8.89 20.96 -4.51
N ARG A 32 9.33 20.76 -3.27
CA ARG A 32 8.66 21.39 -2.12
C ARG A 32 8.86 22.90 -2.24
N PRO A 33 7.84 23.74 -1.96
CA PRO A 33 6.56 23.41 -1.36
C PRO A 33 5.53 22.80 -2.34
N TYR A 34 5.05 21.56 -2.07
CA TYR A 34 4.00 20.89 -2.89
C TYR A 34 2.76 21.76 -3.17
N PRO A 35 2.14 21.65 -4.37
CA PRO A 35 0.93 22.39 -4.71
C PRO A 35 -0.15 22.33 -3.61
N PRO A 36 -0.90 23.43 -3.36
CA PRO A 36 -1.94 23.46 -2.33
C PRO A 36 -2.98 22.33 -2.46
N MET A 37 -3.24 21.86 -3.69
CA MET A 37 -4.13 20.72 -3.96
C MET A 37 -3.68 19.43 -3.27
N LEU A 38 -2.37 19.22 -3.09
CA LEU A 38 -1.79 18.06 -2.41
C LEU A 38 -1.70 18.23 -0.89
N ARG A 39 -1.99 19.43 -0.38
CA ARG A 39 -1.97 19.74 1.07
C ARG A 39 -3.35 19.80 1.71
N ARG A 40 -4.39 19.40 0.97
CA ARG A 40 -5.75 19.48 1.50
C ARG A 40 -5.85 18.55 2.72
N PRO A 41 -6.45 19.01 3.83
CA PRO A 41 -6.75 18.10 4.92
C PRO A 41 -7.68 17.00 4.41
N PRO A 42 -7.66 15.81 5.04
CA PRO A 42 -8.64 14.78 4.74
C PRO A 42 -10.05 15.36 4.87
N TYR A 43 -10.94 14.95 3.99
CA TYR A 43 -12.34 15.37 4.08
C TYR A 43 -12.97 14.79 5.34
N SER A 44 -13.91 15.51 5.95
CA SER A 44 -14.62 15.03 7.13
C SER A 44 -15.41 13.76 6.80
N GLU A 45 -15.16 12.69 7.54
CA GLU A 45 -15.85 11.41 7.40
C GLU A 45 -16.89 11.20 8.51
N SER A 46 -17.91 10.39 8.23
CA SER A 46 -18.91 10.00 9.22
C SER A 46 -18.30 9.03 10.25
N LEU A 47 -18.80 9.03 11.50
CA LEU A 47 -18.32 8.14 12.55
C LEU A 47 -18.41 6.67 12.16
N GLU A 48 -19.51 6.27 11.52
CA GLU A 48 -19.71 4.89 11.08
C GLU A 48 -18.79 4.51 9.92
N THR A 49 -18.54 5.44 9.00
CA THR A 49 -17.60 5.21 7.90
C THR A 49 -16.17 5.14 8.43
N GLY A 50 -15.79 6.03 9.36
CA GLY A 50 -14.45 6.06 9.96
C GLY A 50 -14.11 4.75 10.67
N LYS A 51 -15.00 4.21 11.50
CA LYS A 51 -14.81 2.91 12.17
C LYS A 51 -14.59 1.76 11.18
N LYS A 52 -15.35 1.74 10.08
CA LYS A 52 -15.23 0.70 9.05
C LYS A 52 -13.92 0.83 8.28
N THR A 53 -13.54 2.06 7.92
CA THR A 53 -12.27 2.36 7.27
C THR A 53 -11.09 1.97 8.15
N GLU A 54 -11.13 2.33 9.44
CA GLU A 54 -10.09 2.00 10.41
C GLU A 54 -9.89 0.49 10.57
N LYS A 55 -10.97 -0.28 10.67
CA LYS A 55 -10.89 -1.74 10.71
C LYS A 55 -10.18 -2.30 9.47
N ASN A 56 -10.57 -1.84 8.28
CA ASN A 56 -9.96 -2.29 7.02
C ASN A 56 -8.48 -1.90 6.92
N ILE A 57 -8.10 -0.69 7.37
CA ILE A 57 -6.71 -0.23 7.42
C ILE A 57 -5.88 -1.15 8.31
N ASN A 58 -6.39 -1.51 9.49
CA ASN A 58 -5.70 -2.40 10.41
C ASN A 58 -5.47 -3.80 9.81
N GLU A 59 -6.45 -4.35 9.08
CA GLU A 59 -6.30 -5.61 8.35
C GLU A 59 -5.19 -5.53 7.28
N LEU A 60 -5.11 -4.41 6.56
CA LEU A 60 -4.07 -4.17 5.56
C LEU A 60 -2.67 -4.01 6.18
N LEU A 61 -2.55 -3.31 7.30
CA LEU A 61 -1.26 -3.14 7.99
C LEU A 61 -0.71 -4.47 8.50
N VAL A 62 -1.57 -5.32 9.07
CA VAL A 62 -1.18 -6.65 9.55
C VAL A 62 -0.66 -7.51 8.39
N SER A 63 -1.35 -7.51 7.25
CA SER A 63 -0.91 -8.26 6.06
C SER A 63 0.35 -7.67 5.39
N ALA A 64 0.56 -6.36 5.48
CA ALA A 64 1.75 -5.70 4.94
C ALA A 64 3.01 -5.92 5.79
N CYS A 65 2.90 -6.04 7.12
CA CYS A 65 4.04 -6.26 8.01
C CYS A 65 4.78 -7.59 7.77
N ASP A 66 4.15 -8.57 7.12
CA ASP A 66 4.81 -9.80 6.67
C ASP A 66 5.75 -9.58 5.47
N SER A 67 5.66 -8.43 4.79
CA SER A 67 6.60 -7.99 3.78
C SER A 67 7.73 -7.18 4.42
N LYS A 68 8.97 -7.65 4.32
CA LYS A 68 10.13 -6.92 4.85
C LYS A 68 10.32 -5.62 4.07
N PRO A 69 10.50 -4.47 4.74
CA PRO A 69 10.90 -3.25 4.04
C PRO A 69 12.36 -3.39 3.61
N GLU A 70 12.61 -3.68 2.33
CA GLU A 70 13.92 -3.45 1.73
C GLU A 70 13.96 -2.02 1.18
N HIS A 71 14.60 -1.11 1.92
CA HIS A 71 15.03 0.15 1.34
C HIS A 71 16.43 0.50 1.83
N LYS A 72 17.42 0.20 0.97
CA LYS A 72 18.77 0.76 1.06
C LYS A 72 18.86 1.94 0.11
N HIS A 73 19.14 3.12 0.64
CA HIS A 73 19.66 4.22 -0.15
C HIS A 73 21.01 4.65 0.41
N ASP A 74 22.08 4.07 -0.12
CA ASP A 74 23.40 4.71 -0.16
C ASP A 74 23.33 5.79 -1.25
N ARG A 75 23.06 7.04 -0.84
CA ARG A 75 23.28 8.19 -1.72
C ARG A 75 24.73 8.63 -1.57
N GLN A 76 25.61 8.13 -2.45
CA GLN A 76 26.83 8.85 -2.79
C GLN A 76 26.43 9.96 -3.77
N ILE A 77 26.56 11.20 -3.33
CA ILE A 77 26.46 12.38 -4.20
C ILE A 77 27.92 12.86 -4.38
N PRO A 78 28.40 13.09 -5.62
CA PRO A 78 29.69 13.74 -5.85
C PRO A 78 29.71 15.21 -5.39
#